data_AF-A0A0G1VYB7-F1
#
_entry.id   AF-A0A0G1VYB7-F1
#
_cell.length_a   1.000
_cell.length_b   1.000
_cell.length_c   1.000
_cell.angle_alpha   90.00
_cell.angle_beta   90.00
_cell.angle_gamma   90.00
#
_symmetry.space_group_name_H-M   'P 1'
#
loop_
_entity.id
_entity.type
_entity.pdbx_description
1 polymer ?
#
loop_
_entity_poly.entity_id
_entity_poly.type
_entity_poly.pdbx_seq_one_letter_code
_entity_poly.pdbx_strand_id
1 'polypeptide(L)'
;MRKIVALVLIIVLFLFFASPAYALKKRIRAPKPAGTGYSSVRLSRPTHSTVVTFIPKTNVKRFDYVLSYGANGIAQGVVGSFIPAGGGTQSRDLYFGTCSHGVCTPHYGITGATLTITTTLNGGASYIKRYRFKSV
;
A
#
# COMPACT_ATOMS: atom_id res chain seq x y z
N MET A 1 46.80 48.68 -3.10
CA MET A 1 47.18 47.45 -2.38
C MET A 1 46.08 46.92 -1.46
N ARG A 2 45.51 47.70 -0.53
CA ARG A 2 44.43 47.22 0.39
C ARG A 2 43.23 46.54 -0.29
N LYS A 3 42.75 47.08 -1.42
CA LYS A 3 41.61 46.51 -2.18
C LYS A 3 41.93 45.16 -2.85
N ILE A 4 43.17 44.97 -3.30
CA ILE A 4 43.64 43.73 -3.91
C ILE A 4 43.77 42.64 -2.83
N VAL A 5 44.32 43.00 -1.66
CA VAL A 5 44.41 42.09 -0.51
C VAL A 5 43.02 41.65 -0.04
N ALA A 6 42.06 42.57 0.05
CA ALA A 6 40.68 42.23 0.42
C ALA A 6 40.02 41.27 -0.59
N LEU A 7 40.25 41.46 -1.89
CA LEU A 7 39.69 40.62 -2.94
C LEU A 7 40.28 39.21 -2.92
N VAL A 8 41.60 39.08 -2.69
CA VAL A 8 42.26 37.78 -2.50
C VAL A 8 41.71 37.07 -1.25
N LEU A 9 41.48 37.80 -0.16
CA LEU A 9 40.99 37.22 1.09
C LEU A 9 39.54 36.70 0.97
N ILE A 10 38.70 37.37 0.18
CA ILE A 10 37.33 36.92 -0.12
C ILE A 10 37.33 35.65 -0.98
N ILE A 11 38.22 35.55 -1.97
CA ILE A 11 38.32 34.36 -2.84
C ILE A 11 38.80 33.16 -2.03
N VAL A 12 39.80 33.35 -1.17
CA VAL A 12 40.29 32.29 -0.28
C VAL A 12 39.18 31.83 0.67
N LEU A 13 38.41 32.76 1.23
CA LEU A 13 37.26 32.42 2.07
C LEU A 13 36.23 31.57 1.32
N PHE A 14 35.91 31.93 0.07
CA PHE A 14 34.95 31.18 -0.75
C PHE A 14 35.41 29.75 -1.06
N LEU A 15 36.71 29.54 -1.23
CA LEU A 15 37.29 28.21 -1.44
C LEU A 15 37.21 27.33 -0.18
N PHE A 16 37.29 27.91 1.02
CA PHE A 16 37.16 27.17 2.29
C PHE A 16 35.72 26.78 2.64
N PHE A 17 34.71 27.49 2.11
CA PHE A 17 33.28 27.19 2.36
C PHE A 17 32.61 26.32 1.28
N ALA A 18 33.35 25.92 0.24
CA ALA A 18 32.83 25.03 -0.79
C ALA A 18 32.67 23.60 -0.25
N SER A 19 31.52 23.30 0.33
CA SER A 19 31.16 21.94 0.76
C SER A 19 30.89 21.06 -0.46
N PRO A 20 31.30 19.78 -0.47
CA PRO A 20 30.99 18.87 -1.57
C PRO A 20 29.48 18.66 -1.71
N ALA A 21 28.94 18.93 -2.90
CA ALA A 21 27.56 18.64 -3.22
C ALA A 21 27.38 17.14 -3.49
N TYR A 22 26.87 16.39 -2.51
CA TYR A 22 26.54 14.98 -2.70
C TYR A 22 25.21 14.84 -3.45
N ALA A 23 25.27 14.31 -4.68
CA ALA A 23 24.08 13.94 -5.43
C ALA A 23 23.49 12.63 -4.86
N LEU A 24 22.24 12.67 -4.40
CA LEU A 24 21.52 11.48 -3.98
C LEU A 24 21.35 10.53 -5.20
N LYS A 25 21.79 9.26 -5.06
CA LYS A 25 21.63 8.25 -6.10
C LYS A 25 20.17 8.15 -6.54
N LYS A 26 19.93 8.23 -7.85
CA LYS A 26 18.59 8.08 -8.44
C LYS A 26 18.00 6.72 -8.05
N ARG A 27 16.86 6.74 -7.37
CA ARG A 27 16.11 5.52 -7.00
C ARG A 27 15.52 4.91 -8.27
N ILE A 28 16.11 3.84 -8.78
CA ILE A 28 15.52 3.03 -9.86
C ILE A 28 14.55 2.05 -9.20
N ARG A 29 13.25 2.13 -9.53
CA ARG A 29 12.28 1.12 -9.10
C ARG A 29 12.52 -0.14 -9.93
N ALA A 30 12.71 -1.28 -9.26
CA ALA A 30 12.74 -2.56 -9.96
C ALA A 30 11.41 -2.73 -10.75
N PRO A 31 11.47 -3.20 -12.01
CA PRO A 31 10.25 -3.49 -12.76
C PRO A 31 9.43 -4.53 -11.99
N LYS A 32 8.11 -4.31 -11.91
CA LYS A 32 7.21 -5.31 -11.34
C LYS A 32 7.29 -6.54 -12.24
N PRO A 33 7.61 -7.73 -11.71
CA PRO A 33 7.71 -8.92 -12.53
C PRO A 33 6.37 -9.20 -13.21
N ALA A 34 6.44 -9.53 -14.50
CA ALA A 34 5.27 -9.90 -15.28
C ALA A 34 4.59 -11.12 -14.63
N GLY A 35 3.27 -11.08 -14.49
CA GLY A 35 2.48 -12.19 -13.93
C GLY A 35 2.14 -12.10 -12.44
N THR A 36 2.45 -10.99 -11.75
CA THR A 36 1.84 -10.72 -10.44
C THR A 36 0.34 -10.51 -10.61
N GLY A 37 -0.47 -11.31 -9.90
CA GLY A 37 -1.92 -11.11 -9.85
C GLY A 37 -2.27 -9.67 -9.49
N TYR A 38 -3.29 -9.12 -10.15
CA TYR A 38 -3.74 -7.75 -9.90
C TYR A 38 -4.88 -7.77 -8.89
N SER A 39 -4.98 -6.72 -8.07
CA SER A 39 -6.16 -6.47 -7.27
C SER A 39 -6.62 -5.03 -7.41
N SER A 40 -7.94 -4.82 -7.36
CA SER A 40 -8.58 -3.51 -7.26
C SER A 40 -9.56 -3.52 -6.09
N VAL A 41 -9.84 -2.32 -5.58
CA VAL A 41 -10.65 -2.15 -4.38
C VAL A 41 -11.59 -1.00 -4.65
N ARG A 42 -12.88 -1.22 -4.40
CA ARG A 42 -13.90 -0.19 -4.43
C ARG A 42 -14.51 -0.08 -3.04
N LEU A 43 -14.50 1.12 -2.48
CA LEU A 43 -15.21 1.40 -1.25
C LEU A 43 -16.67 1.74 -1.60
N SER A 44 -17.61 1.12 -0.91
CA SER A 44 -19.03 1.38 -1.03
C SER A 44 -19.55 1.90 0.31
N ARG A 45 -19.73 3.21 0.39
CA ARG A 45 -20.24 3.89 1.59
C ARG A 45 -21.68 3.50 1.92
N PRO A 46 -22.61 3.42 0.95
CA PRO A 46 -24.00 3.08 1.26
C PRO A 46 -24.16 1.69 1.87
N THR A 47 -23.27 0.76 1.52
CA THR A 47 -23.31 -0.64 2.00
C THR A 47 -22.32 -0.90 3.13
N HIS A 48 -21.63 0.13 3.66
CA HIS A 48 -20.57 0.00 4.66
C HIS A 48 -19.60 -1.14 4.36
N SER A 49 -19.17 -1.25 3.10
CA SER A 49 -18.36 -2.38 2.65
C SER A 49 -17.31 -1.97 1.63
N THR A 50 -16.30 -2.81 1.47
CA THR A 50 -15.34 -2.67 0.39
C THR A 50 -15.28 -3.94 -0.46
N VAL A 51 -15.52 -3.76 -1.75
CA VAL A 51 -15.45 -4.83 -2.72
C VAL A 51 -14.02 -4.92 -3.23
N VAL A 52 -13.38 -6.05 -2.96
CA VAL A 52 -12.04 -6.36 -3.41
C VAL A 52 -12.15 -7.32 -4.59
N THR A 53 -11.56 -6.94 -5.72
CA THR A 53 -11.52 -7.75 -6.92
C THR A 53 -10.09 -8.23 -7.14
N PHE A 54 -9.94 -9.53 -7.35
CA PHE A 54 -8.69 -10.24 -7.58
C PHE A 54 -8.69 -10.78 -9.01
N ILE A 55 -7.67 -10.44 -9.76
CA ILE A 55 -7.44 -10.90 -11.13
C ILE A 55 -6.20 -11.81 -11.08
N PRO A 56 -6.39 -13.12 -10.88
CA PRO A 56 -5.28 -14.07 -10.89
C PRO A 56 -4.60 -14.09 -12.25
N LYS A 57 -3.30 -14.33 -12.23
CA LYS A 57 -2.50 -14.72 -13.41
C LYS A 57 -2.03 -16.16 -13.19
N THR A 58 -1.59 -16.82 -14.26
CA THR A 58 -1.18 -18.24 -14.25
C THR A 58 -0.13 -18.58 -13.19
N ASN A 59 0.71 -17.61 -12.80
CA ASN A 59 1.78 -17.81 -11.83
C ASN A 59 1.37 -17.56 -10.37
N VAL A 60 0.11 -17.27 -10.09
CA VAL A 60 -0.37 -17.00 -8.73
C VAL A 60 -0.78 -18.30 -8.04
N LYS A 61 -0.17 -18.59 -6.89
CA LYS A 61 -0.48 -19.74 -6.04
C LYS A 61 -1.64 -19.45 -5.09
N ARG A 62 -1.66 -18.25 -4.49
CA ARG A 62 -2.58 -17.91 -3.41
C ARG A 62 -2.71 -16.40 -3.23
N PHE A 63 -3.90 -15.97 -2.82
CA PHE A 63 -4.13 -14.65 -2.26
C PHE A 63 -4.48 -14.76 -0.78
N ASP A 64 -3.88 -13.90 0.02
CA ASP A 64 -4.24 -13.65 1.41
C ASP A 64 -4.64 -12.18 1.53
N TYR A 65 -5.68 -11.88 2.29
CA TYR A 65 -6.14 -10.51 2.50
C TYR A 65 -6.51 -10.25 3.95
N VAL A 66 -6.17 -9.05 4.40
CA VAL A 66 -6.45 -8.56 5.76
C VAL A 66 -7.00 -7.15 5.65
N LEU A 67 -8.28 -6.99 5.96
CA LEU A 67 -8.89 -5.72 6.28
C LEU A 67 -8.69 -5.48 7.79
N SER A 68 -8.13 -4.34 8.16
CA SER A 68 -7.92 -3.94 9.56
C SER A 68 -8.38 -2.50 9.72
N TYR A 69 -9.14 -2.22 10.77
CA TYR A 69 -9.68 -0.90 11.09
C TYR A 69 -9.97 -0.79 12.58
N GLY A 70 -10.04 0.42 13.11
CA GLY A 70 -10.59 0.67 14.44
C GLY A 70 -12.06 1.05 14.33
N ALA A 71 -12.89 0.64 15.29
CA ALA A 71 -14.25 1.12 15.45
C ALA A 71 -14.55 1.32 16.94
N ASN A 72 -15.04 2.50 17.31
CA ASN A 72 -15.32 2.86 18.71
C ASN A 72 -14.17 2.53 19.69
N GLY A 73 -12.92 2.74 19.25
CA GLY A 73 -11.72 2.46 20.05
C GLY A 73 -11.25 1.00 20.08
N ILE A 74 -11.97 0.08 19.40
CA ILE A 74 -11.64 -1.35 19.36
C ILE A 74 -11.06 -1.71 17.99
N ALA A 75 -10.00 -2.51 17.96
CA ALA A 75 -9.45 -3.06 16.73
C ALA A 75 -10.40 -4.12 16.14
N GLN A 76 -10.70 -3.97 14.86
CA GLN A 76 -11.60 -4.81 14.08
C GLN A 76 -10.94 -5.22 12.76
N GLY A 77 -11.45 -6.26 12.13
CA GLY A 77 -10.90 -6.69 10.86
C GLY A 77 -11.56 -7.92 10.26
N VAL A 78 -11.18 -8.19 9.02
CA VAL A 78 -11.56 -9.39 8.27
C VAL A 78 -10.29 -9.98 7.69
N VAL A 79 -10.08 -11.27 7.95
CA VAL A 79 -8.96 -12.03 7.39
C VAL A 79 -9.54 -13.11 6.49
N GLY A 80 -8.93 -13.29 5.33
CA GLY A 80 -9.31 -14.39 4.46
C GLY A 80 -8.21 -14.73 3.47
N SER A 81 -8.43 -15.85 2.79
CA SER A 81 -7.49 -16.36 1.81
C SER A 81 -8.18 -17.28 0.83
N PHE A 82 -7.61 -17.42 -0.37
CA PHE A 82 -8.09 -18.40 -1.33
C PHE A 82 -7.01 -18.76 -2.34
N ILE A 83 -7.15 -19.96 -2.91
CA ILE A 83 -6.39 -20.43 -4.07
C ILE A 83 -7.23 -20.12 -5.32
N PRO A 84 -6.72 -19.36 -6.29
CA PRO A 84 -7.47 -19.04 -7.49
C PRO A 84 -7.68 -20.29 -8.36
N ALA A 85 -8.91 -20.78 -8.44
CA ALA A 85 -9.30 -21.85 -9.35
C ALA A 85 -9.77 -21.25 -10.68
N GLY A 86 -9.14 -21.63 -11.80
CA GLY A 86 -9.71 -21.45 -13.14
C GLY A 86 -9.55 -20.07 -13.82
N GLY A 87 -8.51 -19.28 -13.55
CA GLY A 87 -8.14 -18.10 -14.36
C GLY A 87 -9.13 -16.92 -14.38
N GLY A 88 -10.28 -17.05 -13.70
CA GLY A 88 -11.31 -16.02 -13.63
C GLY A 88 -11.08 -14.98 -12.52
N THR A 89 -11.70 -13.82 -12.71
CA THR A 89 -11.76 -12.77 -11.70
C THR A 89 -12.58 -13.24 -10.49
N GLN A 90 -12.06 -13.07 -9.29
CA GLN A 90 -12.80 -13.32 -8.05
C GLN A 90 -13.01 -12.03 -7.28
N SER A 91 -14.16 -11.88 -6.64
CA SER A 91 -14.46 -10.73 -5.78
C SER A 91 -14.82 -11.18 -4.37
N ARG A 92 -14.50 -10.33 -3.38
CA ARG A 92 -14.90 -10.48 -1.99
C ARG A 92 -15.47 -9.16 -1.51
N ASP A 93 -16.65 -9.20 -0.92
CA ASP A 93 -17.22 -8.05 -0.24
C ASP A 93 -16.80 -8.10 1.23
N LEU A 94 -16.11 -7.07 1.69
CA LEU A 94 -15.59 -6.98 3.05
C LEU A 94 -16.40 -5.91 3.79
N TYR A 95 -17.30 -6.37 4.66
CA TYR A 95 -18.19 -5.52 5.43
C TYR A 95 -17.47 -4.91 6.63
N PHE A 96 -17.67 -3.62 6.87
CA PHE A 96 -17.18 -2.93 8.06
C PHE A 96 -18.19 -3.10 9.21
N GLY A 97 -18.33 -4.33 9.67
CA GLY A 97 -19.28 -4.71 10.70
C GLY A 97 -19.30 -6.20 10.95
N THR A 98 -20.31 -6.66 11.66
CA THR A 98 -20.54 -8.08 11.93
C THR A 98 -21.85 -8.53 11.30
N CYS A 99 -21.87 -9.74 10.73
CA CYS A 99 -23.08 -10.37 10.23
C CYS A 99 -23.32 -11.70 10.96
N SER A 100 -24.55 -11.92 11.42
CA SER A 100 -24.98 -13.16 12.09
C SER A 100 -26.41 -13.48 11.64
N HIS A 101 -26.66 -14.74 11.28
CA HIS A 101 -27.99 -15.23 10.85
C HIS A 101 -28.67 -14.35 9.76
N GLY A 102 -27.88 -13.81 8.83
CA GLY A 102 -28.39 -12.96 7.74
C GLY A 102 -28.63 -11.49 8.11
N VAL A 103 -28.40 -11.09 9.36
CA VAL A 103 -28.48 -9.70 9.81
C VAL A 103 -27.07 -9.13 9.96
N CYS A 104 -26.81 -7.99 9.31
CA CYS A 104 -25.55 -7.29 9.38
C CYS A 104 -25.70 -5.98 10.17
N THR A 105 -24.81 -5.75 11.14
CA THR A 105 -24.75 -4.53 11.92
C THR A 105 -23.46 -3.79 11.57
N PRO A 106 -23.54 -2.56 11.02
CA PRO A 106 -22.36 -1.80 10.67
C PRO A 106 -21.65 -1.28 11.92
N HIS A 107 -20.33 -1.20 11.84
CA HIS A 107 -19.52 -0.50 12.82
C HIS A 107 -19.42 0.99 12.46
N TYR A 108 -19.57 1.86 13.46
CA TYR A 108 -19.43 3.31 13.31
C TYR A 108 -18.11 3.81 13.91
N GLY A 109 -17.74 5.06 13.60
CA GLY A 109 -16.50 5.66 14.10
C GLY A 109 -15.25 4.96 13.54
N ILE A 110 -15.29 4.59 12.26
CA ILE A 110 -14.21 3.82 11.64
C ILE A 110 -12.95 4.70 11.48
N THR A 111 -11.83 4.19 11.98
CA THR A 111 -10.53 4.88 11.92
C THR A 111 -9.44 3.95 11.41
N GLY A 112 -8.42 4.52 10.75
CA GLY A 112 -7.22 3.77 10.36
C GLY A 112 -7.46 2.58 9.43
N ALA A 113 -8.54 2.59 8.64
CA ALA A 113 -8.92 1.45 7.81
C ALA A 113 -7.88 1.17 6.71
N THR A 114 -7.37 -0.06 6.70
CA THR A 114 -6.40 -0.54 5.72
C THR A 114 -6.75 -1.94 5.22
N LEU A 115 -6.54 -2.17 3.94
CA LEU A 115 -6.63 -3.49 3.33
C LEU A 115 -5.26 -3.88 2.80
N THR A 116 -4.71 -4.97 3.30
CA THR A 116 -3.45 -5.55 2.83
C THR A 116 -3.76 -6.83 2.08
N ILE A 117 -3.27 -6.92 0.85
CA ILE A 117 -3.39 -8.11 0.00
C ILE A 117 -1.98 -8.64 -0.24
N THR A 118 -1.78 -9.91 0.08
CA THR A 118 -0.54 -10.64 -0.18
C THR A 118 -0.80 -11.66 -1.27
N THR A 119 -0.07 -11.55 -2.36
CA THR A 119 -0.12 -12.48 -3.50
C THR A 119 1.12 -13.36 -3.45
N THR A 120 0.93 -14.66 -3.23
CA THR A 120 2.01 -15.65 -3.28
C THR A 120 2.05 -16.28 -4.66
N LEU A 121 3.22 -16.28 -5.31
CA LEU A 121 3.43 -16.91 -6.61
C LEU A 121 3.82 -18.39 -6.48
N ASN A 122 3.68 -19.15 -7.56
CA ASN A 122 4.08 -20.57 -7.62
C ASN A 122 5.57 -20.76 -7.30
N GLY A 123 6.42 -19.80 -7.66
CA GLY A 123 7.85 -19.78 -7.31
C GLY A 123 8.18 -19.31 -5.89
N GLY A 124 7.19 -19.17 -5.00
CA GLY A 124 7.38 -18.79 -3.59
C GLY A 124 7.51 -17.29 -3.31
N ALA A 125 7.80 -16.47 -4.33
CA ALA A 125 7.84 -15.01 -4.19
C ALA A 125 6.48 -14.45 -3.75
N SER A 126 6.49 -13.48 -2.83
CA SER A 126 5.28 -12.84 -2.29
C SER A 126 5.25 -11.34 -2.58
N TYR A 127 4.09 -10.82 -2.96
CA TYR A 127 3.86 -9.41 -3.25
C TYR A 127 2.78 -8.84 -2.36
N ILE A 128 3.09 -7.74 -1.67
CA ILE A 128 2.15 -7.08 -0.77
C ILE A 128 1.65 -5.79 -1.40
N LYS A 129 0.33 -5.65 -1.51
CA LYS A 129 -0.34 -4.42 -1.93
C LYS A 129 -1.23 -3.93 -0.80
N ARG A 130 -0.96 -2.70 -0.33
CA ARG A 130 -1.72 -2.06 0.75
C ARG A 130 -2.57 -0.92 0.22
N TYR A 131 -3.83 -0.91 0.65
CA TYR A 131 -4.78 0.16 0.44
C TYR A 131 -5.07 0.84 1.76
N ARG A 132 -5.20 2.16 1.74
CA ARG A 132 -5.59 2.97 2.89
C ARG A 132 -6.88 3.70 2.54
N PHE A 133 -7.90 3.54 3.36
CA PHE A 133 -9.15 4.25 3.21
C PHE A 133 -9.07 5.54 4.04
N LYS A 134 -9.34 6.69 3.44
CA LYS A 134 -9.31 7.99 4.14
C LYS A 134 -10.56 8.22 4.98
N SER A 135 -11.72 7.83 4.47
CA SER A 135 -12.99 7.85 5.17
C SER A 135 -13.86 6.72 4.65
N VAL A 136 -14.39 5.94 5.60
CA VAL A 136 -15.28 4.80 5.40
C VAL A 136 -16.68 5.19 5.83
#